data_AF-A0A328D410-F1
#
_entry.id   AF-A0A328D410-F1
#
_cell.length_a   1.000
_cell.length_b   1.000
_cell.length_c   1.000
_cell.angle_alpha   90.00
_cell.angle_beta   90.00
_cell.angle_gamma   90.00
#
_symmetry.space_group_name_H-M   'P 1'
#
loop_
_entity.id
_entity.type
_entity.pdbx_description
1 polymer ?
#
loop_
_entity_poly.entity_id
_entity_poly.type
_entity_poly.pdbx_seq_one_letter_code
_entity_poly.pdbx_strand_id
1 'polypeptide(L)'
;MMMMMQRRKCIDQELEKLQEEIPIFKKQCEESEEAKMQVLKELDGTRRLIEELKLNLERAQTEEQQARQDSELAKLRVEEMEQGIADEASIATKAQLEVAKARHASAVSELQTVRSELEQLRADYAVLVSERDAAVRKAEEAVSESKEVEKCVEDLTVELITMKQNLEAAHAAHLEAEDHRIGADLAREQDTLYWEEEVKKAKDEISRLNQQILSANELKSDLQTASALLHDLKAELAAYMETKPQQHEEADVGITHSGIQAAVESTRREIEELKLQAEKAASEVNCLRLTAASLETELEREKAELAGTQQREEMVSIIAASIEAELNRTRSDISLAQIKEKEARERMVELTKQLQVVAQDANQAKSLAETRQAELWRAKEEAEQAKAEANTIDNQLHAVHKEIEAAKAAEKLALAAMNALEESESARKNKEWDSPTGVKISLEEYYELSKQTHAAEEEANARIAAAMSQIDVAKESELKSMKKLEDVNQQLAGKKKALETAVQKAEEAKGGKLAVEQELRKWREVHEERRRISESVNRNSCPRLSFEDRKEHDASILHHRSPKGNVHESNHENPFTQEGSVEHEPSLEATKTTKKKRRSFFPRIFMFLARKKSSKTA
;
A
#
# COMPACT_ATOMS: atom_id res chain seq x y z
N MET A 1 19.08 -28.84 -61.92
CA MET A 1 19.07 -27.36 -61.92
C MET A 1 18.69 -26.76 -60.56
N MET A 2 17.60 -27.22 -59.93
CA MET A 2 17.10 -26.72 -58.63
C MET A 2 18.10 -26.83 -57.45
N MET A 3 18.83 -27.95 -57.34
CA MET A 3 19.82 -28.19 -56.28
C MET A 3 21.04 -27.25 -56.37
N MET A 4 21.48 -26.91 -57.59
CA MET A 4 22.55 -25.93 -57.81
C MET A 4 22.09 -24.51 -57.46
N MET A 5 20.84 -24.15 -57.78
CA MET A 5 20.26 -22.86 -57.39
C MET A 5 20.13 -22.70 -55.87
N GLN A 6 19.71 -23.75 -55.15
CA GLN A 6 19.63 -23.72 -53.69
C GLN A 6 21.01 -23.58 -53.02
N ARG A 7 22.02 -24.30 -53.51
CA ARG A 7 23.41 -24.14 -53.03
C ARG A 7 23.95 -22.73 -53.30
N ARG A 8 23.67 -22.18 -54.49
CA ARG A 8 24.07 -20.81 -54.82
C ARG A 8 23.42 -19.79 -53.89
N LYS A 9 22.12 -19.93 -53.64
CA LYS A 9 21.38 -19.09 -52.70
C LYS A 9 21.92 -19.17 -51.26
N CYS A 10 22.33 -20.35 -50.80
CA CYS A 10 22.95 -20.53 -49.48
C CYS A 10 24.32 -19.84 -49.40
N ILE A 11 25.14 -20.00 -50.44
CA ILE A 11 26.46 -19.34 -50.54
C ILE A 11 26.27 -17.82 -50.59
N ASP A 12 25.32 -17.32 -51.38
CA ASP A 12 25.04 -15.88 -51.48
C ASP A 12 24.58 -15.31 -50.14
N GLN A 13 23.76 -16.03 -49.37
CA GLN A 13 23.35 -15.65 -48.02
C GLN A 13 24.50 -15.67 -46.99
N GLU A 14 25.38 -16.67 -47.06
CA GLU A 14 26.59 -16.71 -46.21
C GLU A 14 27.56 -15.59 -46.57
N LEU A 15 27.67 -15.25 -47.86
CA LEU A 15 28.52 -14.17 -48.35
C LEU A 15 27.97 -12.80 -47.93
N GLU A 16 26.65 -12.62 -47.95
CA GLU A 16 25.95 -11.43 -47.43
C GLU A 16 26.16 -11.28 -45.91
N LYS A 17 25.99 -12.35 -45.13
CA LYS A 17 26.31 -12.34 -43.69
C LYS A 17 27.77 -12.01 -43.41
N LEU A 18 28.71 -12.58 -44.17
CA LEU A 18 30.13 -12.26 -44.06
C LEU A 18 30.39 -10.79 -44.44
N GLN A 19 29.70 -10.25 -45.44
CA GLN A 19 29.80 -8.83 -45.80
C GLN A 19 29.27 -7.90 -44.70
N GLU A 20 28.27 -8.34 -43.92
CA GLU A 20 27.75 -7.61 -42.76
C GLU A 20 28.64 -7.74 -41.51
N GLU A 21 29.26 -8.91 -41.27
CA GLU A 21 30.09 -9.16 -40.10
C GLU A 21 31.50 -8.54 -40.21
N ILE A 22 32.10 -8.52 -41.41
CA ILE A 22 33.44 -7.94 -41.65
C ILE A 22 33.57 -6.48 -41.13
N PRO A 23 32.66 -5.54 -41.41
CA PRO A 23 32.78 -4.17 -40.87
C PRO A 23 32.62 -4.11 -39.36
N ILE A 24 31.81 -4.99 -38.75
CA ILE A 24 31.63 -5.06 -37.30
C ILE A 24 32.94 -5.52 -36.64
N PHE A 25 33.55 -6.58 -37.14
CA PHE A 25 34.84 -7.05 -36.63
C PHE A 25 35.97 -6.05 -36.89
N LYS A 26 35.96 -5.34 -38.02
CA LYS A 26 36.90 -4.23 -38.27
C LYS A 26 36.76 -3.12 -37.25
N LYS A 27 35.52 -2.68 -36.99
CA LYS A 27 35.25 -1.63 -35.99
C LYS A 27 35.67 -2.08 -34.58
N GLN A 28 35.37 -3.31 -34.19
CA GLN A 28 35.83 -3.88 -32.91
C GLN A 28 37.35 -3.98 -32.82
N CYS A 29 38.03 -4.29 -33.93
CA CYS A 29 39.49 -4.32 -33.99
C CYS A 29 40.07 -2.91 -33.82
N GLU A 30 39.51 -1.91 -34.51
CA GLU A 30 39.91 -0.50 -34.40
C GLU A 30 39.70 0.03 -32.97
N GLU A 31 38.53 -0.21 -32.37
CA GLU A 31 38.23 0.17 -30.97
C GLU A 31 39.21 -0.50 -30.00
N SER A 32 39.55 -1.78 -30.20
CA SER A 32 40.54 -2.49 -29.39
C SER A 32 41.96 -1.93 -29.58
N GLU A 33 42.33 -1.51 -30.79
CA GLU A 33 43.64 -0.91 -31.08
C GLU A 33 43.75 0.49 -30.45
N GLU A 34 42.69 1.29 -30.49
CA GLU A 34 42.62 2.59 -29.83
C GLU A 34 42.72 2.46 -28.30
N ALA A 35 41.98 1.53 -27.71
CA ALA A 35 42.06 1.23 -26.28
C ALA A 35 43.48 0.80 -25.89
N LYS A 36 44.11 -0.07 -26.67
CA LYS A 36 45.51 -0.49 -26.46
C LYS A 36 46.46 0.70 -26.55
N MET A 37 46.28 1.59 -27.53
CA MET A 37 47.11 2.79 -27.68
C MET A 37 46.96 3.73 -26.47
N GLN A 38 45.76 3.86 -25.92
CA GLN A 38 45.49 4.68 -24.74
C GLN A 38 46.16 4.11 -23.50
N VAL A 39 46.05 2.80 -23.27
CA VAL A 39 46.76 2.11 -22.18
C VAL A 39 48.27 2.25 -22.31
N LEU A 40 48.83 2.17 -23.53
CA LEU A 40 50.27 2.38 -23.75
C LEU A 40 50.71 3.81 -23.40
N LYS A 41 49.90 4.83 -23.74
CA LYS A 41 50.18 6.23 -23.36
C LYS A 41 50.15 6.42 -21.85
N GLU A 42 49.19 5.82 -21.16
CA GLU A 42 49.11 5.84 -19.69
C GLU A 42 50.28 5.08 -19.05
N LEU A 43 50.69 3.95 -19.63
CA LEU A 43 51.87 3.19 -19.18
C LEU A 43 53.16 4.00 -19.35
N ASP A 44 53.35 4.68 -20.48
CA ASP A 44 54.52 5.56 -20.68
C ASP A 44 54.47 6.79 -19.76
N GLY A 45 53.27 7.28 -19.41
CA GLY A 45 53.09 8.35 -18.43
C GLY A 45 53.46 7.92 -17.02
N THR A 46 52.99 6.75 -16.59
CA THR A 46 53.33 6.17 -15.29
C THR A 46 54.80 5.78 -15.22
N ARG A 47 55.40 5.24 -16.29
CA ARG A 47 56.84 4.96 -16.36
C ARG A 47 57.68 6.22 -16.16
N ARG A 48 57.33 7.32 -16.84
CA ARG A 48 58.00 8.62 -16.67
C ARG A 48 57.85 9.16 -15.24
N LEU A 49 56.66 9.05 -14.65
CA LEU A 49 56.45 9.45 -13.25
C LEU A 49 57.31 8.62 -12.29
N ILE A 50 57.43 7.31 -12.52
CA ILE A 50 58.30 6.43 -11.72
C ILE A 50 59.76 6.83 -11.87
N GLU A 51 60.23 7.13 -13.09
CA GLU A 51 61.60 7.61 -13.34
C GLU A 51 61.86 8.96 -12.64
N GLU A 52 60.92 9.90 -12.69
CA GLU A 52 61.01 11.18 -11.98
C GLU A 52 61.05 11.00 -10.46
N LEU A 53 60.19 10.15 -9.91
CA LEU A 53 60.18 9.83 -8.48
C LEU A 53 61.47 9.13 -8.05
N LYS A 54 62.05 8.26 -8.89
CA LYS A 54 63.36 7.65 -8.64
C LYS A 54 64.48 8.68 -8.60
N LEU A 55 64.53 9.60 -9.56
CA LEU A 55 65.52 10.68 -9.58
C LEU A 55 65.37 11.61 -8.36
N ASN A 56 64.14 11.90 -7.95
CA ASN A 56 63.86 12.70 -6.75
C ASN A 56 64.29 11.95 -5.48
N LEU A 57 64.09 10.64 -5.41
CA LEU A 57 64.54 9.80 -4.29
C LEU A 57 66.07 9.75 -4.22
N GLU A 58 66.76 9.53 -5.35
CA GLU A 58 68.22 9.55 -5.42
C GLU A 58 68.78 10.91 -4.99
N ARG A 59 68.17 12.01 -5.47
CA ARG A 59 68.54 13.37 -5.05
C ARG A 59 68.38 13.55 -3.55
N ALA A 60 67.22 13.20 -3.00
CA ALA A 60 66.95 13.29 -1.57
C ALA A 60 67.94 12.45 -0.75
N GLN A 61 68.31 11.26 -1.22
CA GLN A 61 69.34 10.43 -0.58
C GLN A 61 70.73 11.06 -0.61
N THR A 62 71.13 11.67 -1.74
CA THR A 62 72.41 12.39 -1.83
C THR A 62 72.43 13.65 -0.98
N GLU A 63 71.32 14.40 -0.91
CA GLU A 63 71.16 15.56 -0.03
C GLU A 63 71.19 15.14 1.45
N GLU A 64 70.57 14.01 1.80
CA GLU A 64 70.64 13.45 3.16
C GLU A 64 72.07 13.00 3.51
N GLN A 65 72.78 12.34 2.60
CA GLN A 65 74.19 11.96 2.79
C GLN A 65 75.08 13.19 2.95
N GLN A 66 74.88 14.22 2.13
CA GLN A 66 75.58 15.49 2.25
C GLN A 66 75.27 16.16 3.60
N ALA A 67 74.00 16.22 4.01
CA ALA A 67 73.61 16.79 5.30
C ALA A 67 74.18 16.00 6.48
N ARG A 68 74.31 14.67 6.38
CA ARG A 68 75.00 13.83 7.37
C ARG A 68 76.49 14.17 7.44
N GLN A 69 77.18 14.26 6.31
CA GLN A 69 78.59 14.66 6.27
C GLN A 69 78.80 16.07 6.83
N ASP A 70 77.93 17.02 6.47
CA ASP A 70 77.97 18.39 6.99
C ASP A 70 77.69 18.43 8.50
N SER A 71 76.79 17.58 9.00
CA SER A 71 76.53 17.42 10.43
C SER A 71 77.72 16.81 11.18
N GLU A 72 78.39 15.81 10.61
CA GLU A 72 79.61 15.23 11.19
C GLU A 72 80.75 16.25 11.20
N LEU A 73 80.90 17.03 10.13
CA LEU A 73 81.89 18.10 10.04
C LEU A 73 81.58 19.26 11.00
N ALA A 74 80.32 19.60 11.18
CA ALA A 74 79.89 20.56 12.20
C ALA A 74 80.15 20.02 13.62
N LYS A 75 79.93 18.73 13.85
CA LYS A 75 80.24 18.08 15.13
C LYS A 75 81.74 18.08 15.42
N LEU A 76 82.57 17.75 14.43
CA LEU A 76 84.04 17.84 14.55
C LEU A 76 84.51 19.28 14.76
N ARG A 77 83.90 20.28 14.12
CA ARG A 77 84.19 21.69 14.39
C ARG A 77 83.79 22.11 15.80
N VAL A 78 82.69 21.60 16.33
CA VAL A 78 82.28 21.85 17.72
C VAL A 78 83.28 21.18 18.68
N GLU A 79 83.69 19.94 18.42
CA GLU A 79 84.71 19.23 19.20
C GLU A 79 86.09 19.91 19.11
N GLU A 80 86.49 20.43 17.94
CA GLU A 80 87.69 21.26 17.74
C GLU A 80 87.57 22.63 18.43
N MET A 81 86.39 23.26 18.42
CA MET A 81 86.15 24.50 19.16
C MET A 81 86.17 24.27 20.67
N GLU A 82 85.69 23.11 21.15
CA GLU A 82 85.75 22.69 22.56
C GLU A 82 87.19 22.35 22.98
N GLN A 83 88.00 21.76 22.08
CA GLN A 83 89.43 21.52 22.29
C GLN A 83 90.28 22.79 22.08
N GLY A 84 89.79 23.75 21.30
CA GLY A 84 90.43 25.00 20.91
C GLY A 84 90.00 26.21 21.73
N ILE A 85 89.40 26.02 22.91
CA ILE A 85 89.20 27.08 23.92
C ILE A 85 90.55 27.42 24.60
N ALA A 86 91.55 27.70 23.77
CA ALA A 86 92.74 28.45 24.09
C ALA A 86 92.93 29.45 22.93
N ASP A 87 92.36 30.64 23.17
CA ASP A 87 92.70 31.92 22.56
C ASP A 87 91.99 32.38 21.26
N GLU A 88 91.10 33.38 21.48
CA GLU A 88 90.96 34.60 20.66
C GLU A 88 90.26 34.55 19.27
N ALA A 89 89.22 33.71 19.10
CA ALA A 89 88.22 33.84 18.00
C ALA A 89 86.76 33.80 18.48
N SER A 90 86.50 34.24 19.72
CA SER A 90 85.33 33.88 20.53
C SER A 90 84.00 34.57 20.17
N ILE A 91 84.00 35.78 19.57
CA ILE A 91 82.75 36.54 19.40
C ILE A 91 82.04 36.23 18.07
N ALA A 92 82.77 36.17 16.95
CA ALA A 92 82.18 35.94 15.63
C ALA A 92 81.70 34.49 15.45
N THR A 93 82.47 33.51 15.92
CA THR A 93 82.11 32.09 15.90
C THR A 93 80.91 31.81 16.82
N LYS A 94 80.85 32.45 17.99
CA LYS A 94 79.69 32.39 18.89
C LYS A 94 78.45 33.02 18.28
N ALA A 95 78.58 34.16 17.59
CA ALA A 95 77.45 34.78 16.89
C ALA A 95 76.91 33.89 15.76
N GLN A 96 77.78 33.28 14.96
CA GLN A 96 77.37 32.34 13.90
C GLN A 96 76.73 31.06 14.46
N LEU A 97 77.26 30.53 15.57
CA LEU A 97 76.68 29.39 16.27
C LEU A 97 75.27 29.71 16.81
N GLU A 98 75.07 30.89 17.41
CA GLU A 98 73.75 31.31 17.89
C GLU A 98 72.76 31.52 16.73
N VAL A 99 73.20 32.05 15.59
CA VAL A 99 72.36 32.14 14.38
C VAL A 99 71.99 30.75 13.85
N ALA A 100 72.93 29.80 13.83
CA ALA A 100 72.65 28.43 13.40
C ALA A 100 71.69 27.71 14.35
N LYS A 101 71.84 27.89 15.68
CA LYS A 101 70.91 27.38 16.68
C LYS A 101 69.51 27.97 16.54
N ALA A 102 69.39 29.28 16.30
CA ALA A 102 68.10 29.94 16.09
C ALA A 102 67.41 29.42 14.82
N ARG A 103 68.15 29.22 13.72
CA ARG A 103 67.61 28.62 12.49
C ARG A 103 67.17 27.18 12.69
N HIS A 104 67.97 26.38 13.41
CA HIS A 104 67.59 25.00 13.74
C HIS A 104 66.34 24.96 14.62
N ALA A 105 66.24 25.82 15.63
CA ALA A 105 65.06 25.94 16.48
C ALA A 105 63.80 26.33 15.68
N SER A 106 63.92 27.27 14.72
CA SER A 106 62.82 27.61 13.80
C SER A 106 62.39 26.41 12.96
N ALA A 107 63.35 25.71 12.33
CA ALA A 107 63.07 24.56 11.49
C ALA A 107 62.43 23.39 12.28
N VAL A 108 62.86 23.16 13.53
CA VAL A 108 62.24 22.16 14.42
C VAL A 108 60.82 22.55 14.78
N SER A 109 60.56 23.84 15.06
CA SER A 109 59.21 24.33 15.32
C SER A 109 58.30 24.14 14.10
N GLU A 110 58.78 24.45 12.90
CA GLU A 110 58.05 24.25 11.63
C GLU A 110 57.79 22.77 11.33
N LEU A 111 58.77 21.89 11.59
CA LEU A 111 58.57 20.44 11.47
C LEU A 111 57.54 19.91 12.47
N GLN A 112 57.51 20.47 13.69
CA GLN A 112 56.53 20.10 14.70
C GLN A 112 55.11 20.55 14.28
N THR A 113 54.95 21.72 13.67
CA THR A 113 53.65 22.16 13.14
C THR A 113 53.19 21.28 11.97
N VAL A 114 54.07 20.99 11.01
CA VAL A 114 53.74 20.10 9.88
C VAL A 114 53.38 18.69 10.36
N ARG A 115 54.09 18.18 11.39
CA ARG A 115 53.74 16.88 12.00
C ARG A 115 52.35 16.90 12.62
N SER A 116 52.01 17.96 13.36
CA SER A 116 50.66 18.13 13.94
C SER A 116 49.58 18.20 12.86
N GLU A 117 49.82 18.91 11.76
CA GLU A 117 48.90 19.00 10.63
C GLU A 117 48.71 17.65 9.94
N LEU A 118 49.78 16.87 9.80
CA LEU A 118 49.73 15.54 9.21
C LEU A 118 48.96 14.55 10.10
N GLU A 119 49.15 14.63 11.42
CA GLU A 119 48.39 13.85 12.41
C GLU A 119 46.89 14.19 12.32
N GLN A 120 46.55 15.48 12.24
CA GLN A 120 45.17 15.93 12.05
C GLN A 120 44.58 15.42 10.73
N LEU A 121 45.33 15.53 9.63
CA LEU A 121 44.86 15.06 8.31
C LEU A 121 44.62 13.54 8.30
N ARG A 122 45.44 12.76 9.02
CA ARG A 122 45.22 11.31 9.19
C ARG A 122 43.95 11.03 9.99
N ALA A 123 43.68 11.80 11.04
CA ALA A 123 42.44 11.68 11.80
C ALA A 123 41.22 12.03 10.94
N ASP A 124 41.27 13.13 10.19
CA ASP A 124 40.19 13.55 9.28
C ASP A 124 39.95 12.50 8.18
N TYR A 125 41.02 11.92 7.63
CA TYR A 125 40.91 10.83 6.64
C TYR A 125 40.26 9.58 7.23
N ALA A 126 40.61 9.20 8.47
CA ALA A 126 39.99 8.06 9.14
C ALA A 126 38.49 8.27 9.36
N VAL A 127 38.07 9.48 9.74
CA VAL A 127 36.65 9.86 9.83
C VAL A 127 35.98 9.75 8.46
N LEU A 128 36.58 10.32 7.42
CA LEU A 128 36.03 10.27 6.06
C LEU A 128 35.87 8.84 5.53
N VAL A 129 36.82 7.94 5.82
CA VAL A 129 36.73 6.51 5.49
C VAL A 129 35.55 5.86 6.22
N SER A 130 35.38 6.14 7.51
CA SER A 130 34.25 5.60 8.29
C SER A 130 32.88 6.11 7.79
N GLU A 131 32.80 7.39 7.38
CA GLU A 131 31.60 7.99 6.79
C GLU A 131 31.29 7.36 5.43
N ARG A 132 32.31 7.15 4.58
CA ARG A 132 32.17 6.42 3.32
C ARG A 132 31.62 5.01 3.56
N ASP A 133 32.18 4.27 4.50
CA ASP A 133 31.74 2.89 4.78
C ASP A 133 30.32 2.82 5.33
N ALA A 134 29.93 3.81 6.15
CA ALA A 134 28.54 3.96 6.57
C ALA A 134 27.61 4.28 5.40
N ALA A 135 28.03 5.15 4.48
CA ALA A 135 27.25 5.49 3.29
C ALA A 135 27.11 4.29 2.32
N VAL A 136 28.18 3.50 2.14
CA VAL A 136 28.16 2.27 1.33
C VAL A 136 27.19 1.25 1.92
N ARG A 137 27.26 0.98 3.24
CA ARG A 137 26.32 0.06 3.89
C ARG A 137 24.86 0.49 3.73
N LYS A 138 24.58 1.78 3.92
CA LYS A 138 23.22 2.33 3.69
C LYS A 138 22.75 2.18 2.24
N ALA A 139 23.66 2.34 1.28
CA ALA A 139 23.32 2.13 -0.13
C ALA A 139 23.04 0.65 -0.43
N GLU A 140 23.80 -0.27 0.15
CA GLU A 140 23.58 -1.72 0.02
C GLU A 140 22.25 -2.17 0.67
N GLU A 141 21.91 -1.61 1.84
CA GLU A 141 20.61 -1.81 2.49
C GLU A 141 19.46 -1.33 1.59
N ALA A 142 19.55 -0.10 1.06
CA ALA A 142 18.54 0.45 0.15
C ALA A 142 18.40 -0.36 -1.15
N VAL A 143 19.50 -0.88 -1.70
CA VAL A 143 19.48 -1.76 -2.88
C VAL A 143 18.80 -3.10 -2.54
N SER A 144 19.05 -3.64 -1.36
CA SER A 144 18.42 -4.89 -0.91
C SER A 144 16.91 -4.70 -0.71
N GLU A 145 16.49 -3.61 -0.06
CA GLU A 145 15.07 -3.23 0.09
C GLU A 145 14.39 -3.04 -1.28
N SER A 146 15.06 -2.33 -2.21
CA SER A 146 14.55 -2.15 -3.57
C SER A 146 14.36 -3.47 -4.31
N LYS A 147 15.25 -4.45 -4.10
CA LYS A 147 15.16 -5.77 -4.73
C LYS A 147 14.00 -6.60 -4.18
N GLU A 148 13.69 -6.46 -2.90
CA GLU A 148 12.51 -7.08 -2.30
C GLU A 148 11.22 -6.47 -2.85
N VAL A 149 11.18 -5.14 -3.03
CA VAL A 149 10.06 -4.45 -3.68
C VAL A 149 9.90 -4.88 -5.14
N GLU A 150 11.00 -4.98 -5.90
CA GLU A 150 10.99 -5.47 -7.28
C GLU A 150 10.37 -6.86 -7.37
N LYS A 151 10.82 -7.79 -6.52
CA LYS A 151 10.25 -9.14 -6.46
C LYS A 151 8.75 -9.13 -6.11
N CYS A 152 8.31 -8.29 -5.17
CA CYS A 152 6.90 -8.15 -4.84
C CYS A 152 6.07 -7.65 -6.03
N VAL A 153 6.61 -6.72 -6.82
CA VAL A 153 5.96 -6.23 -8.05
C VAL A 153 5.88 -7.33 -9.11
N GLU A 154 6.92 -8.14 -9.27
CA GLU A 154 6.92 -9.32 -10.16
C GLU A 154 5.84 -10.32 -9.75
N ASP A 155 5.76 -10.69 -8.46
CA ASP A 155 4.77 -11.62 -7.92
C ASP A 155 3.34 -11.09 -8.13
N LEU A 156 3.09 -9.81 -7.83
CA LEU A 156 1.79 -9.16 -8.08
C LEU A 156 1.43 -9.11 -9.57
N THR A 157 2.42 -8.94 -10.44
CA THR A 157 2.20 -8.95 -11.90
C THR A 157 1.77 -10.33 -12.37
N VAL A 158 2.38 -11.40 -11.85
CA VAL A 158 1.96 -12.78 -12.12
C VAL A 158 0.54 -13.02 -11.62
N GLU A 159 0.22 -12.61 -10.38
CA GLU A 159 -1.15 -12.72 -9.83
C GLU A 159 -2.18 -11.99 -10.69
N LEU A 160 -1.89 -10.76 -11.13
CA LEU A 160 -2.75 -9.99 -12.02
C LEU A 160 -3.04 -10.73 -13.34
N ILE A 161 -2.00 -11.29 -13.96
CA ILE A 161 -2.14 -12.06 -15.20
C ILE A 161 -3.02 -13.29 -14.98
N THR A 162 -2.79 -14.04 -13.90
CA THR A 162 -3.60 -15.24 -13.60
C THR A 162 -5.06 -14.88 -13.30
N MET A 163 -5.31 -13.80 -12.57
CA MET A 163 -6.67 -13.34 -12.30
C MET A 163 -7.38 -12.89 -13.58
N LYS A 164 -6.68 -12.20 -14.48
CA LYS A 164 -7.21 -11.83 -15.80
C LYS A 164 -7.58 -13.06 -16.62
N GLN A 165 -6.71 -14.08 -16.68
CA GLN A 165 -7.00 -15.33 -17.39
C GLN A 165 -8.20 -16.06 -16.79
N ASN A 166 -8.31 -16.11 -15.46
CA ASN A 166 -9.46 -16.71 -14.78
C ASN A 166 -10.77 -15.95 -15.07
N LEU A 167 -10.72 -14.61 -15.14
CA LEU A 167 -11.87 -13.79 -15.49
C LEU A 167 -12.32 -14.03 -16.95
N GLU A 168 -11.36 -14.08 -17.88
CA GLU A 168 -11.64 -14.41 -19.29
C GLU A 168 -12.26 -15.80 -19.44
N ALA A 169 -11.75 -16.80 -18.69
CA ALA A 169 -12.32 -18.15 -18.67
C ALA A 169 -13.75 -18.17 -18.08
N ALA A 170 -13.99 -17.42 -17.00
CA ALA A 170 -15.32 -17.29 -16.42
C ALA A 170 -16.33 -16.62 -17.38
N HIS A 171 -15.89 -15.58 -18.10
CA HIS A 171 -16.71 -14.95 -19.13
C HIS A 171 -17.03 -15.91 -20.29
N ALA A 172 -16.06 -16.69 -20.75
CA ALA A 172 -16.29 -17.71 -21.78
C ALA A 172 -17.32 -18.76 -21.31
N ALA A 173 -17.16 -19.30 -20.10
CA ALA A 173 -18.10 -20.26 -19.52
C ALA A 173 -19.52 -19.68 -19.35
N HIS A 174 -19.64 -18.41 -19.00
CA HIS A 174 -20.93 -17.73 -18.93
C HIS A 174 -21.59 -17.62 -20.31
N LEU A 175 -20.85 -17.21 -21.34
CA LEU A 175 -21.37 -17.13 -22.72
C LEU A 175 -21.82 -18.51 -23.21
N GLU A 176 -21.03 -19.55 -22.96
CA GLU A 176 -21.43 -20.93 -23.29
C GLU A 176 -22.71 -21.34 -22.55
N ALA A 177 -22.82 -21.06 -21.25
CA ALA A 177 -24.02 -21.38 -20.48
C ALA A 177 -25.26 -20.65 -21.00
N GLU A 178 -25.11 -19.40 -21.44
CA GLU A 178 -26.20 -18.61 -22.03
C GLU A 178 -26.63 -19.18 -23.39
N ASP A 179 -25.68 -19.60 -24.23
CA ASP A 179 -25.99 -20.28 -25.50
C ASP A 179 -26.76 -21.59 -25.26
N HIS A 180 -26.36 -22.39 -24.26
CA HIS A 180 -27.10 -23.60 -23.88
C HIS A 180 -28.51 -23.27 -23.38
N ARG A 181 -28.66 -22.20 -22.58
CA ARG A 181 -29.96 -21.72 -22.10
C ARG A 181 -30.87 -21.34 -23.26
N ILE A 182 -30.36 -20.54 -24.20
CA ILE A 182 -31.10 -20.12 -25.41
C ILE A 182 -31.48 -21.35 -26.25
N GLY A 183 -30.56 -22.29 -26.43
CA GLY A 183 -30.82 -23.53 -27.17
C GLY A 183 -31.93 -24.39 -26.53
N ALA A 184 -31.92 -24.52 -25.20
CA ALA A 184 -32.95 -25.23 -24.46
C ALA A 184 -34.31 -24.52 -24.53
N ASP A 185 -34.33 -23.18 -24.45
CA ASP A 185 -35.55 -22.38 -24.57
C ASP A 185 -36.18 -22.54 -25.97
N LEU A 186 -35.35 -22.50 -27.03
CA LEU A 186 -35.81 -22.69 -28.41
C LEU A 186 -36.37 -24.11 -28.64
N ALA A 187 -35.73 -25.14 -28.09
CA ALA A 187 -36.23 -26.51 -28.17
C ALA A 187 -37.59 -26.67 -27.47
N ARG A 188 -37.74 -26.08 -26.26
CA ARG A 188 -39.02 -26.07 -25.54
C ARG A 188 -40.11 -25.34 -26.31
N GLU A 189 -39.78 -24.23 -26.98
CA GLU A 189 -40.72 -23.49 -27.82
C GLU A 189 -41.17 -24.31 -29.02
N GLN A 190 -40.25 -25.01 -29.70
CA GLN A 190 -40.59 -25.92 -30.81
C GLN A 190 -41.48 -27.08 -30.36
N ASP A 191 -41.18 -27.71 -29.22
CA ASP A 191 -42.03 -28.76 -28.66
C ASP A 191 -43.42 -28.21 -28.31
N THR A 192 -43.50 -27.01 -27.73
CA THR A 192 -44.77 -26.35 -27.40
C THR A 192 -45.62 -26.13 -28.65
N LEU A 193 -45.02 -25.61 -29.72
CA LEU A 193 -45.69 -25.41 -31.01
C LEU A 193 -46.16 -26.74 -31.62
N TYR A 194 -45.33 -27.77 -31.57
CA TYR A 194 -45.68 -29.12 -32.04
C TYR A 194 -46.89 -29.68 -31.29
N TRP A 195 -46.88 -29.63 -29.96
CA TRP A 195 -48.00 -30.11 -29.15
C TRP A 195 -49.26 -29.27 -29.34
N GLU A 196 -49.14 -27.95 -29.55
CA GLU A 196 -50.27 -27.07 -29.86
C GLU A 196 -50.95 -27.48 -31.19
N GLU A 197 -50.17 -27.81 -32.22
CA GLU A 197 -50.71 -28.34 -33.49
C GLU A 197 -51.43 -29.68 -33.30
N GLU A 198 -50.85 -30.62 -32.55
CA GLU A 198 -51.46 -31.93 -32.29
C GLU A 198 -52.75 -31.79 -31.47
N VAL A 199 -52.77 -30.92 -30.45
CA VAL A 199 -53.99 -30.60 -29.69
C VAL A 199 -55.05 -29.99 -30.60
N LYS A 200 -54.68 -29.09 -31.52
CA LYS A 200 -55.60 -28.51 -32.49
C LYS A 200 -56.21 -29.58 -33.40
N LYS A 201 -55.39 -30.48 -33.97
CA LYS A 201 -55.88 -31.61 -34.79
C LYS A 201 -56.83 -32.52 -34.01
N ALA A 202 -56.50 -32.86 -32.78
CA ALA A 202 -57.36 -33.68 -31.92
C ALA A 202 -58.69 -32.97 -31.61
N LYS A 203 -58.67 -31.65 -31.39
CA LYS A 203 -59.88 -30.84 -31.16
C LYS A 203 -60.77 -30.78 -32.41
N ASP A 204 -60.19 -30.62 -33.59
CA ASP A 204 -60.91 -30.63 -34.86
C ASP A 204 -61.57 -32.01 -35.10
N GLU A 205 -60.86 -33.09 -34.77
CA GLU A 205 -61.36 -34.47 -34.86
C GLU A 205 -62.52 -34.74 -33.88
N ILE A 206 -62.39 -34.30 -32.62
CA ILE A 206 -63.49 -34.38 -31.63
C ILE A 206 -64.72 -33.61 -32.13
N SER A 207 -64.52 -32.43 -32.74
CA SER A 207 -65.62 -31.64 -33.28
C SER A 207 -66.33 -32.37 -34.43
N ARG A 208 -65.56 -33.03 -35.31
CA ARG A 208 -66.09 -33.88 -36.38
C ARG A 208 -66.89 -35.07 -35.84
N LEU A 209 -66.35 -35.78 -34.86
CA LEU A 209 -67.04 -36.91 -34.22
C LEU A 209 -68.32 -36.47 -33.51
N ASN A 210 -68.31 -35.34 -32.81
CA ASN A 210 -69.50 -34.77 -32.19
C ASN A 210 -70.59 -34.47 -33.24
N GLN A 211 -70.22 -33.95 -34.41
CA GLN A 211 -71.17 -33.72 -35.50
C GLN A 211 -71.77 -35.03 -36.03
N GLN A 212 -70.97 -36.11 -36.11
CA GLN A 212 -71.46 -37.45 -36.46
C GLN A 212 -72.37 -38.05 -35.39
N ILE A 213 -72.09 -37.82 -34.10
CA ILE A 213 -72.96 -38.26 -33.00
C ILE A 213 -74.30 -37.54 -33.07
N LEU A 214 -74.30 -36.23 -33.34
CA LEU A 214 -75.53 -35.46 -33.52
C LEU A 214 -76.39 -36.02 -34.65
N SER A 215 -75.81 -36.28 -35.83
CA SER A 215 -76.55 -36.87 -36.95
C SER A 215 -77.00 -38.30 -36.69
N ALA A 216 -76.20 -39.11 -35.99
CA ALA A 216 -76.59 -40.46 -35.57
C ALA A 216 -77.77 -40.44 -34.57
N ASN A 217 -77.80 -39.46 -33.67
CA ASN A 217 -78.92 -39.27 -32.74
C ASN A 217 -80.20 -38.82 -33.46
N GLU A 218 -80.09 -37.94 -34.46
CA GLU A 218 -81.22 -37.58 -35.34
C GLU A 218 -81.79 -38.83 -36.03
N LEU A 219 -80.93 -39.63 -36.68
CA LEU A 219 -81.32 -40.89 -37.30
C LEU A 219 -81.93 -41.88 -36.30
N LYS A 220 -81.42 -41.93 -35.07
CA LYS A 220 -82.00 -42.75 -34.00
C LYS A 220 -83.40 -42.26 -33.61
N SER A 221 -83.62 -40.95 -33.54
CA SER A 221 -84.94 -40.38 -33.26
C SER A 221 -85.93 -40.64 -34.40
N ASP A 222 -85.49 -40.58 -35.65
CA ASP A 222 -86.27 -40.95 -36.82
C ASP A 222 -86.64 -42.44 -36.78
N LEU A 223 -85.68 -43.31 -36.43
CA LEU A 223 -85.91 -44.75 -36.28
C LEU A 223 -86.91 -45.05 -35.16
N GLN A 224 -86.79 -44.37 -34.01
CA GLN A 224 -87.74 -44.51 -32.90
C GLN A 224 -89.15 -44.09 -33.33
N THR A 225 -89.28 -42.98 -34.06
CA THR A 225 -90.56 -42.50 -34.59
C THR A 225 -91.16 -43.49 -35.59
N ALA A 226 -90.35 -44.01 -36.52
CA ALA A 226 -90.77 -45.04 -37.47
C ALA A 226 -91.17 -46.36 -36.78
N SER A 227 -90.45 -46.73 -35.71
CA SER A 227 -90.75 -47.93 -34.92
C SER A 227 -92.07 -47.79 -34.15
N ALA A 228 -92.35 -46.60 -33.60
CA ALA A 228 -93.62 -46.30 -32.95
C ALA A 228 -94.79 -46.41 -33.94
N LEU A 229 -94.68 -45.78 -35.12
CA LEU A 229 -95.67 -45.89 -36.20
C LEU A 229 -95.93 -47.34 -36.63
N LEU A 230 -94.87 -48.16 -36.68
CA LEU A 230 -95.00 -49.58 -37.00
C LEU A 230 -95.73 -50.37 -35.91
N HIS A 231 -95.54 -50.00 -34.63
CA HIS A 231 -96.28 -50.60 -33.53
C HIS A 231 -97.76 -50.21 -33.57
N ASP A 232 -98.07 -48.95 -33.88
CA ASP A 232 -99.44 -48.46 -34.06
C ASP A 232 -100.15 -49.19 -35.21
N LEU A 233 -99.49 -49.33 -36.37
CA LEU A 233 -99.99 -50.13 -37.51
C LEU A 233 -100.25 -51.60 -37.15
N LYS A 234 -99.38 -52.21 -36.33
CA LYS A 234 -99.59 -53.57 -35.84
C LYS A 234 -100.79 -53.66 -34.89
N ALA A 235 -101.01 -52.65 -34.05
CA ALA A 235 -102.18 -52.58 -33.17
C ALA A 235 -103.47 -52.42 -34.00
N GLU A 236 -103.46 -51.61 -35.06
CA GLU A 236 -104.57 -51.50 -36.01
C GLU A 236 -104.84 -52.82 -36.76
N LEU A 237 -103.79 -53.55 -37.16
CA LEU A 237 -103.92 -54.87 -37.80
C LEU A 237 -104.48 -55.93 -36.84
N ALA A 238 -104.08 -55.89 -35.56
CA ALA A 238 -104.62 -56.76 -34.52
C ALA A 238 -106.11 -56.46 -34.25
N ALA A 239 -106.49 -55.17 -34.18
CA ALA A 239 -107.89 -54.74 -34.06
C ALA A 239 -108.75 -55.15 -35.27
N TYR A 240 -108.17 -55.29 -36.47
CA TYR A 240 -108.83 -55.81 -37.67
C TYR A 240 -109.01 -57.34 -37.65
N MET A 241 -108.06 -58.08 -37.04
CA MET A 241 -108.10 -59.54 -36.93
C MET A 241 -108.99 -60.04 -35.77
N GLU A 242 -109.39 -59.16 -34.84
CA GLU A 242 -110.25 -59.46 -33.67
C GLU A 242 -111.77 -59.40 -33.98
N THR A 243 -112.16 -59.31 -35.26
CA THR A 243 -113.56 -59.47 -35.71
C THR A 243 -113.78 -60.78 -36.49
N LYS A 244 -113.96 -61.89 -35.77
CA LYS A 244 -114.76 -63.10 -36.14
C LYS A 244 -114.66 -64.18 -35.05
N PRO A 245 -115.79 -64.68 -34.53
CA PRO A 245 -115.84 -66.10 -34.12
C PRO A 245 -117.13 -66.82 -34.53
N GLN A 246 -117.06 -68.15 -34.74
CA GLN A 246 -118.21 -69.05 -34.87
C GLN A 246 -117.95 -70.39 -34.13
N GLN A 247 -118.83 -70.66 -33.14
CA GLN A 247 -119.59 -71.90 -32.84
C GLN A 247 -118.80 -73.20 -32.48
N HIS A 248 -119.18 -74.08 -31.53
CA HIS A 248 -120.48 -74.64 -31.13
C HIS A 248 -120.43 -75.32 -29.72
N GLU A 249 -121.54 -75.26 -28.96
CA GLU A 249 -122.29 -76.30 -28.17
C GLU A 249 -121.57 -77.32 -27.25
N GLU A 250 -122.13 -77.92 -26.18
CA GLU A 250 -123.24 -77.78 -25.20
C GLU A 250 -123.35 -79.13 -24.43
N ALA A 251 -123.89 -79.12 -23.18
CA ALA A 251 -124.61 -80.21 -22.48
C ALA A 251 -123.84 -81.48 -22.00
N ASP A 252 -124.15 -82.22 -20.90
CA ASP A 252 -125.13 -82.14 -19.79
C ASP A 252 -124.90 -83.36 -18.81
N VAL A 253 -125.29 -83.21 -17.53
CA VAL A 253 -125.71 -84.15 -16.45
C VAL A 253 -124.96 -85.48 -16.08
N GLY A 254 -124.70 -85.67 -14.77
CA GLY A 254 -125.10 -86.93 -14.07
C GLY A 254 -124.15 -87.72 -13.13
N ILE A 255 -124.09 -87.34 -11.85
CA ILE A 255 -124.30 -88.20 -10.65
C ILE A 255 -123.30 -89.35 -10.26
N THR A 256 -122.57 -89.04 -9.17
CA THR A 256 -122.11 -89.86 -8.01
C THR A 256 -121.24 -91.12 -8.18
N HIS A 257 -119.96 -90.98 -7.79
CA HIS A 257 -119.26 -91.97 -6.93
C HIS A 257 -118.18 -91.27 -6.06
N SER A 258 -118.66 -90.56 -5.05
CA SER A 258 -117.96 -89.56 -4.22
C SER A 258 -117.08 -90.14 -3.09
N GLY A 259 -115.83 -90.54 -3.36
CA GLY A 259 -114.90 -90.67 -2.22
C GLY A 259 -113.51 -91.24 -2.48
N ILE A 260 -113.36 -92.17 -3.41
CA ILE A 260 -112.05 -92.83 -3.65
C ILE A 260 -111.36 -92.25 -4.89
N GLN A 261 -112.12 -91.88 -5.92
CA GLN A 261 -111.58 -91.18 -7.09
C GLN A 261 -111.19 -89.74 -6.79
N ALA A 262 -111.91 -89.06 -5.89
CA ALA A 262 -111.51 -87.75 -5.37
C ALA A 262 -110.20 -87.79 -4.56
N ALA A 263 -109.93 -88.89 -3.85
CA ALA A 263 -108.68 -89.09 -3.11
C ALA A 263 -107.50 -89.43 -4.04
N VAL A 264 -107.73 -90.22 -5.10
CA VAL A 264 -106.72 -90.50 -6.14
C VAL A 264 -106.44 -89.26 -6.99
N GLU A 265 -107.45 -88.46 -7.33
CA GLU A 265 -107.28 -87.18 -8.03
C GLU A 265 -106.69 -86.10 -7.11
N SER A 266 -106.94 -86.12 -5.79
CA SER A 266 -106.27 -85.24 -4.82
C SER A 266 -104.80 -85.60 -4.66
N THR A 267 -104.46 -86.88 -4.47
CA THR A 267 -103.07 -87.33 -4.37
C THR A 267 -102.31 -87.13 -5.69
N ARG A 268 -102.98 -87.28 -6.84
CA ARG A 268 -102.40 -86.92 -8.15
C ARG A 268 -102.19 -85.42 -8.30
N ARG A 269 -103.15 -84.58 -7.90
CA ARG A 269 -103.00 -83.12 -7.87
C ARG A 269 -101.88 -82.68 -6.92
N GLU A 270 -101.78 -83.30 -5.74
CA GLU A 270 -100.71 -83.05 -4.77
C GLU A 270 -99.33 -83.48 -5.31
N ILE A 271 -99.22 -84.60 -6.05
CA ILE A 271 -97.96 -85.02 -6.70
C ILE A 271 -97.59 -84.07 -7.84
N GLU A 272 -98.56 -83.62 -8.65
CA GLU A 272 -98.33 -82.62 -9.70
C GLU A 272 -97.95 -81.25 -9.11
N GLU A 273 -98.53 -80.86 -7.97
CA GLU A 273 -98.17 -79.64 -7.23
C GLU A 273 -96.79 -79.74 -6.58
N LEU A 274 -96.45 -80.87 -5.95
CA LEU A 274 -95.10 -81.13 -5.42
C LEU A 274 -94.04 -81.17 -6.52
N LYS A 275 -94.37 -81.67 -7.73
CA LYS A 275 -93.49 -81.59 -8.90
C LYS A 275 -93.27 -80.14 -9.35
N LEU A 276 -94.34 -79.35 -9.43
CA LEU A 276 -94.27 -77.91 -9.74
C LEU A 276 -93.44 -77.16 -8.68
N GLN A 277 -93.62 -77.48 -7.40
CA GLN A 277 -92.81 -76.91 -6.31
C GLN A 277 -91.34 -77.37 -6.38
N ALA A 278 -91.08 -78.62 -6.75
CA ALA A 278 -89.72 -79.13 -6.94
C ALA A 278 -89.02 -78.49 -8.15
N GLU A 279 -89.72 -78.32 -9.28
CA GLU A 279 -89.20 -77.58 -10.44
C GLU A 279 -88.98 -76.10 -10.12
N LYS A 280 -89.90 -75.46 -9.39
CA LYS A 280 -89.75 -74.08 -8.91
C LYS A 280 -88.53 -73.95 -8.00
N ALA A 281 -88.38 -74.82 -7.00
CA ALA A 281 -87.22 -74.86 -6.11
C ALA A 281 -85.91 -75.11 -6.88
N ALA A 282 -85.92 -76.00 -7.89
CA ALA A 282 -84.76 -76.24 -8.73
C ALA A 282 -84.38 -75.00 -9.58
N SER A 283 -85.37 -74.28 -10.10
CA SER A 283 -85.14 -73.02 -10.83
C SER A 283 -84.64 -71.89 -9.93
N GLU A 284 -85.14 -71.78 -8.70
CA GLU A 284 -84.67 -70.83 -7.68
C GLU A 284 -83.24 -71.14 -7.26
N VAL A 285 -82.89 -72.42 -7.02
CA VAL A 285 -81.51 -72.85 -6.73
C VAL A 285 -80.57 -72.55 -7.90
N ASN A 286 -81.01 -72.75 -9.15
CA ASN A 286 -80.23 -72.36 -10.33
C ASN A 286 -80.04 -70.83 -10.42
N CYS A 287 -81.07 -70.04 -10.13
CA CYS A 287 -81.00 -68.58 -10.08
C CYS A 287 -80.02 -68.12 -8.99
N LEU A 288 -80.13 -68.68 -7.78
CA LEU A 288 -79.21 -68.41 -6.67
C LEU A 288 -77.77 -68.77 -7.02
N ARG A 289 -77.55 -69.91 -7.70
CA ARG A 289 -76.22 -70.32 -8.16
C ARG A 289 -75.64 -69.33 -9.19
N LEU A 290 -76.46 -68.85 -10.12
CA LEU A 290 -76.05 -67.81 -11.09
C LEU A 290 -75.73 -66.49 -10.38
N THR A 291 -76.51 -66.08 -9.38
CA THR A 291 -76.21 -64.88 -8.59
C THR A 291 -74.94 -65.03 -7.76
N ALA A 292 -74.69 -66.21 -7.18
CA ALA A 292 -73.47 -66.49 -6.41
C ALA A 292 -72.22 -66.44 -7.31
N ALA A 293 -72.28 -67.07 -8.50
CA ALA A 293 -71.20 -67.01 -9.47
C ALA A 293 -70.95 -65.56 -9.96
N SER A 294 -72.00 -64.77 -10.18
CA SER A 294 -71.88 -63.35 -10.51
C SER A 294 -71.16 -62.59 -9.39
N LEU A 295 -71.60 -62.74 -8.14
CA LEU A 295 -70.99 -62.09 -6.98
C LEU A 295 -69.52 -62.51 -6.77
N GLU A 296 -69.15 -63.77 -7.02
CA GLU A 296 -67.75 -64.19 -7.02
C GLU A 296 -66.92 -63.44 -8.06
N THR A 297 -67.43 -63.29 -9.29
CA THR A 297 -66.72 -62.52 -10.32
C THR A 297 -66.62 -61.03 -9.99
N GLU A 298 -67.65 -60.46 -9.36
CA GLU A 298 -67.59 -59.08 -8.85
C GLU A 298 -66.57 -58.93 -7.74
N LEU A 299 -66.51 -59.89 -6.79
CA LEU A 299 -65.54 -59.91 -5.71
C LEU A 299 -64.10 -59.99 -6.23
N GLU A 300 -63.83 -60.85 -7.21
CA GLU A 300 -62.51 -60.96 -7.82
C GLU A 300 -62.13 -59.69 -8.59
N ARG A 301 -63.09 -59.03 -9.26
CA ARG A 301 -62.88 -57.71 -9.90
C ARG A 301 -62.54 -56.63 -8.86
N GLU A 302 -63.32 -56.54 -7.77
CA GLU A 302 -63.07 -55.58 -6.68
C GLU A 302 -61.71 -55.81 -6.00
N LYS A 303 -61.30 -57.07 -5.79
CA LYS A 303 -59.96 -57.39 -5.27
C LYS A 303 -58.85 -56.88 -6.20
N ALA A 304 -59.02 -57.04 -7.51
CA ALA A 304 -58.04 -56.55 -8.50
C ALA A 304 -57.98 -55.01 -8.53
N GLU A 305 -59.13 -54.34 -8.45
CA GLU A 305 -59.20 -52.88 -8.35
C GLU A 305 -58.55 -52.36 -7.06
N LEU A 306 -58.81 -53.02 -5.92
CA LEU A 306 -58.18 -52.69 -4.64
C LEU A 306 -56.65 -52.82 -4.70
N ALA A 307 -56.14 -53.93 -5.24
CA ALA A 307 -54.69 -54.11 -5.43
C ALA A 307 -54.10 -53.00 -6.33
N GLY A 308 -54.81 -52.62 -7.40
CA GLY A 308 -54.42 -51.51 -8.27
C GLY A 308 -54.46 -50.14 -7.58
N THR A 309 -55.37 -49.93 -6.61
CA THR A 309 -55.37 -48.71 -5.78
C THR A 309 -54.22 -48.70 -4.77
N GLN A 310 -53.93 -49.83 -4.11
CA GLN A 310 -52.84 -49.96 -3.15
C GLN A 310 -51.48 -49.69 -3.80
N GLN A 311 -51.24 -50.26 -5.00
CA GLN A 311 -50.01 -50.00 -5.74
C GLN A 311 -49.86 -48.52 -6.13
N ARG A 312 -50.96 -47.85 -6.52
CA ARG A 312 -50.95 -46.41 -6.81
C ARG A 312 -50.68 -45.58 -5.56
N GLU A 313 -51.24 -45.96 -4.41
CA GLU A 313 -51.01 -45.31 -3.13
C GLU A 313 -49.53 -45.41 -2.71
N GLU A 314 -48.92 -46.59 -2.81
CA GLU A 314 -47.49 -46.79 -2.56
C GLU A 314 -46.63 -45.91 -3.48
N MET A 315 -46.96 -45.84 -4.78
CA MET A 315 -46.26 -44.98 -5.74
C MET A 315 -46.38 -43.50 -5.37
N VAL A 316 -47.58 -43.04 -5.00
CA VAL A 316 -47.82 -41.67 -4.55
C VAL A 316 -47.04 -41.38 -3.26
N SER A 317 -46.94 -42.34 -2.32
CA SER A 317 -46.14 -42.19 -1.10
C SER A 317 -44.64 -42.04 -1.40
N ILE A 318 -44.11 -42.78 -2.37
CA ILE A 318 -42.70 -42.65 -2.80
C ILE A 318 -42.45 -41.27 -3.41
N ILE A 319 -43.35 -40.83 -4.31
CA ILE A 319 -43.25 -39.51 -4.95
C ILE A 319 -43.35 -38.39 -3.90
N ALA A 320 -44.29 -38.50 -2.95
CA ALA A 320 -44.45 -37.54 -1.87
C ALA A 320 -43.18 -37.42 -1.01
N ALA A 321 -42.57 -38.56 -0.62
CA ALA A 321 -41.32 -38.57 0.13
C ALA A 321 -40.15 -37.95 -0.66
N SER A 322 -40.10 -38.15 -1.98
CA SER A 322 -39.09 -37.52 -2.85
C SER A 322 -39.25 -36.00 -2.89
N ILE A 323 -40.47 -35.52 -3.09
CA ILE A 323 -40.78 -34.08 -3.10
C ILE A 323 -40.48 -33.46 -1.74
N GLU A 324 -40.80 -34.13 -0.64
CA GLU A 324 -40.49 -33.66 0.71
C GLU A 324 -38.97 -33.56 0.95
N ALA A 325 -38.19 -34.51 0.45
CA ALA A 325 -36.74 -34.46 0.53
C ALA A 325 -36.15 -33.29 -0.29
N GLU A 326 -36.66 -33.03 -1.50
CA GLU A 326 -36.26 -31.88 -2.32
C GLU A 326 -36.66 -30.54 -1.68
N LEU A 327 -37.86 -30.46 -1.08
CA LEU A 327 -38.29 -29.29 -0.32
C LEU A 327 -37.35 -29.00 0.86
N ASN A 328 -36.95 -30.03 1.59
CA ASN A 328 -36.02 -29.87 2.70
C ASN A 328 -34.61 -29.45 2.24
N ARG A 329 -34.12 -30.00 1.11
CA ARG A 329 -32.85 -29.58 0.50
C ARG A 329 -32.90 -28.11 0.08
N THR A 330 -33.91 -27.72 -0.70
CA THR A 330 -34.07 -26.33 -1.15
C THR A 330 -34.22 -25.35 0.01
N ARG A 331 -34.92 -25.74 1.08
CA ARG A 331 -35.01 -24.94 2.31
C ARG A 331 -33.64 -24.76 2.99
N SER A 332 -32.84 -25.82 3.05
CA SER A 332 -31.46 -25.75 3.57
C SER A 332 -30.57 -24.84 2.72
N ASP A 333 -30.66 -24.96 1.39
CA ASP A 333 -29.88 -24.16 0.45
C ASP A 333 -30.24 -22.68 0.54
N ILE A 334 -31.53 -22.34 0.68
CA ILE A 334 -31.99 -20.96 0.92
C ILE A 334 -31.42 -20.43 2.24
N SER A 335 -31.45 -21.21 3.32
CA SER A 335 -30.88 -20.78 4.61
C SER A 335 -29.37 -20.50 4.51
N LEU A 336 -28.64 -21.34 3.78
CA LEU A 336 -27.21 -21.16 3.57
C LEU A 336 -26.91 -19.93 2.71
N ALA A 337 -27.71 -19.69 1.66
CA ALA A 337 -27.62 -18.50 0.83
C ALA A 337 -27.87 -17.22 1.64
N GLN A 338 -28.86 -17.21 2.54
CA GLN A 338 -29.15 -16.08 3.42
C GLN A 338 -27.98 -15.76 4.38
N ILE A 339 -27.33 -16.79 4.93
CA ILE A 339 -26.13 -16.58 5.79
C ILE A 339 -25.01 -15.94 4.97
N LYS A 340 -24.71 -16.48 3.78
CA LYS A 340 -23.67 -15.92 2.89
C LYS A 340 -23.99 -14.48 2.45
N GLU A 341 -25.25 -14.19 2.16
CA GLU A 341 -25.70 -12.84 1.83
C GLU A 341 -25.49 -11.88 3.00
N LYS A 342 -25.86 -12.28 4.22
CA LYS A 342 -25.66 -11.47 5.43
C LYS A 342 -24.18 -11.17 5.65
N GLU A 343 -23.31 -12.18 5.55
CA GLU A 343 -21.87 -11.99 5.64
C GLU A 343 -21.33 -11.07 4.55
N ALA A 344 -21.80 -11.20 3.31
CA ALA A 344 -21.40 -10.32 2.21
C ALA A 344 -21.82 -8.87 2.47
N ARG A 345 -23.02 -8.64 3.00
CA ARG A 345 -23.49 -7.30 3.41
C ARG A 345 -22.64 -6.72 4.53
N GLU A 346 -22.28 -7.53 5.54
CA GLU A 346 -21.40 -7.10 6.64
C GLU A 346 -20.01 -6.73 6.13
N ARG A 347 -19.41 -7.55 5.24
CA ARG A 347 -18.13 -7.23 4.58
C ARG A 347 -18.20 -5.94 3.76
N MET A 348 -19.31 -5.71 3.04
CA MET A 348 -19.50 -4.50 2.25
C MET A 348 -19.59 -3.24 3.13
N VAL A 349 -20.29 -3.33 4.27
CA VAL A 349 -20.34 -2.24 5.25
C VAL A 349 -18.95 -1.95 5.82
N GLU A 350 -18.17 -2.99 6.14
CA GLU A 350 -16.81 -2.82 6.66
C GLU A 350 -15.87 -2.22 5.61
N LEU A 351 -15.92 -2.69 4.36
CA LEU A 351 -15.16 -2.11 3.25
C LEU A 351 -15.50 -0.63 3.03
N THR A 352 -16.78 -0.28 3.15
CA THR A 352 -17.23 1.12 3.03
C THR A 352 -16.64 1.99 4.14
N LYS A 353 -16.59 1.49 5.38
CA LYS A 353 -15.95 2.20 6.50
C LYS A 353 -14.45 2.37 6.28
N GLN A 354 -13.77 1.31 5.85
CA GLN A 354 -12.33 1.36 5.55
C GLN A 354 -12.04 2.38 4.44
N LEU A 355 -12.84 2.38 3.37
CA LEU A 355 -12.70 3.35 2.28
C LEU A 355 -12.94 4.79 2.75
N GLN A 356 -13.88 5.01 3.67
CA GLN A 356 -14.10 6.32 4.28
C GLN A 356 -12.91 6.78 5.12
N VAL A 357 -12.30 5.88 5.90
CA VAL A 357 -11.09 6.17 6.69
C VAL A 357 -9.92 6.52 5.77
N VAL A 358 -9.67 5.69 4.73
CA VAL A 358 -8.61 5.95 3.75
C VAL A 358 -8.82 7.29 3.04
N ALA A 359 -10.05 7.63 2.66
CA ALA A 359 -10.36 8.93 2.07
C ALA A 359 -10.11 10.10 3.04
N GLN A 360 -10.43 9.92 4.33
CA GLN A 360 -10.16 10.93 5.36
C GLN A 360 -8.66 11.11 5.60
N ASP A 361 -7.89 10.02 5.64
CA ASP A 361 -6.43 10.04 5.81
C ASP A 361 -5.72 10.67 4.61
N ALA A 362 -6.16 10.36 3.39
CA ALA A 362 -5.66 10.99 2.17
C ALA A 362 -5.89 12.52 2.18
N ASN A 363 -7.08 12.95 2.63
CA ASN A 363 -7.38 14.39 2.78
C ASN A 363 -6.51 15.06 3.85
N GLN A 364 -6.27 14.38 4.99
CA GLN A 364 -5.36 14.88 6.02
C GLN A 364 -3.93 15.00 5.50
N ALA A 365 -3.42 13.97 4.83
CA ALA A 365 -2.08 13.96 4.23
C ALA A 365 -1.93 15.10 3.21
N LYS A 366 -2.94 15.33 2.38
CA LYS A 366 -2.97 16.47 1.44
C LYS A 366 -2.87 17.81 2.16
N SER A 367 -3.68 18.03 3.21
CA SER A 367 -3.62 19.28 3.98
C SER A 367 -2.25 19.49 4.66
N LEU A 368 -1.63 18.42 5.16
CA LEU A 368 -0.28 18.48 5.73
C LEU A 368 0.77 18.81 4.66
N ALA A 369 0.67 18.23 3.47
CA ALA A 369 1.56 18.55 2.35
C ALA A 369 1.44 20.03 1.95
N GLU A 370 0.22 20.56 1.85
CA GLU A 370 -0.03 21.97 1.53
C GLU A 370 0.57 22.90 2.60
N THR A 371 0.41 22.58 3.89
CA THR A 371 1.02 23.38 4.97
C THR A 371 2.56 23.36 4.92
N ARG A 372 3.17 22.20 4.68
CA ARG A 372 4.63 22.08 4.52
C ARG A 372 5.14 22.85 3.31
N GLN A 373 4.39 22.83 2.20
CA GLN A 373 4.74 23.59 1.01
C GLN A 373 4.69 25.11 1.29
N ALA A 374 3.66 25.58 2.00
CA ALA A 374 3.57 26.98 2.42
C ALA A 374 4.71 27.38 3.37
N GLU A 375 5.10 26.51 4.30
CA GLU A 375 6.27 26.72 5.17
C GLU A 375 7.58 26.77 4.40
N LEU A 376 7.76 25.89 3.42
CA LEU A 376 8.92 25.91 2.53
C LEU A 376 9.01 27.22 1.74
N TRP A 377 7.90 27.71 1.20
CA TRP A 377 7.87 29.00 0.50
C TRP A 377 8.24 30.16 1.43
N ARG A 378 7.73 30.18 2.67
CA ARG A 378 8.13 31.18 3.66
C ARG A 378 9.61 31.09 4.01
N ALA A 379 10.14 29.89 4.23
CA ALA A 379 11.56 29.70 4.51
C ALA A 379 12.46 30.14 3.34
N LYS A 380 12.00 29.96 2.09
CA LYS A 380 12.70 30.49 0.90
C LYS A 380 12.70 32.01 0.87
N GLU A 381 11.57 32.64 1.15
CA GLU A 381 11.45 34.10 1.22
C GLU A 381 12.34 34.69 2.34
N GLU A 382 12.30 34.10 3.54
CA GLU A 382 13.16 34.46 4.66
C GLU A 382 14.65 34.26 4.33
N ALA A 383 15.00 33.20 3.61
CA ALA A 383 16.38 32.96 3.18
C ALA A 383 16.88 33.98 2.14
N GLU A 384 16.06 34.38 1.17
CA GLU A 384 16.43 35.42 0.21
C GLU A 384 16.51 36.80 0.89
N GLN A 385 15.62 37.08 1.86
CA GLN A 385 15.71 38.28 2.68
C GLN A 385 17.02 38.33 3.48
N ALA A 386 17.37 37.25 4.18
CA ALA A 386 18.63 37.17 4.94
C ALA A 386 19.87 37.29 4.03
N LYS A 387 19.79 36.78 2.79
CA LYS A 387 20.85 36.92 1.78
C LYS A 387 20.97 38.36 1.28
N ALA A 388 19.85 39.06 1.07
CA ALA A 388 19.87 40.49 0.74
C ALA A 388 20.52 41.30 1.87
N GLU A 389 20.15 41.03 3.12
CA GLU A 389 20.75 41.65 4.31
C GLU A 389 22.25 41.35 4.41
N ALA A 390 22.67 40.10 4.22
CA ALA A 390 24.08 39.72 4.21
C ALA A 390 24.87 40.48 3.13
N ASN A 391 24.33 40.60 1.92
CA ASN A 391 24.96 41.38 0.85
C ASN A 391 25.09 42.86 1.20
N THR A 392 24.12 43.46 1.92
CA THR A 392 24.23 44.85 2.36
C THR A 392 25.36 45.03 3.38
N ILE A 393 25.51 44.11 4.33
CA ILE A 393 26.58 44.15 5.33
C ILE A 393 27.94 43.92 4.66
N ASP A 394 28.04 42.99 3.70
CA ASP A 394 29.29 42.74 2.94
C ASP A 394 29.73 43.98 2.16
N ASN A 395 28.79 44.68 1.51
CA ASN A 395 29.07 45.95 0.84
C ASN A 395 29.54 47.04 1.82
N GLN A 396 28.94 47.13 3.01
CA GLN A 396 29.36 48.06 4.06
C GLN A 396 30.77 47.73 4.55
N LEU A 397 31.07 46.46 4.81
CA LEU A 397 32.43 46.02 5.18
C LEU A 397 33.45 46.36 4.10
N HIS A 398 33.11 46.16 2.82
CA HIS A 398 33.98 46.52 1.71
C HIS A 398 34.24 48.03 1.62
N ALA A 399 33.23 48.86 1.91
CA ALA A 399 33.39 50.30 1.98
C ALA A 399 34.33 50.71 3.14
N VAL A 400 34.09 50.17 4.35
CA VAL A 400 34.95 50.42 5.51
C VAL A 400 36.39 49.95 5.26
N HIS A 401 36.60 48.83 4.56
CA HIS A 401 37.94 48.35 4.21
C HIS A 401 38.69 49.35 3.31
N LYS A 402 38.01 49.92 2.30
CA LYS A 402 38.59 50.95 1.44
C LYS A 402 38.91 52.23 2.21
N GLU A 403 38.06 52.61 3.16
CA GLU A 403 38.33 53.76 4.04
C GLU A 403 39.56 53.52 4.91
N ILE A 404 39.73 52.31 5.47
CA ILE A 404 40.94 51.93 6.23
C ILE A 404 42.19 51.99 5.35
N GLU A 405 42.12 51.49 4.11
CA GLU A 405 43.25 51.58 3.16
C GLU A 405 43.59 53.05 2.83
N ALA A 406 42.58 53.89 2.61
CA ALA A 406 42.77 55.32 2.38
C ALA A 406 43.39 56.02 3.61
N ALA A 407 42.92 55.69 4.83
CA ALA A 407 43.48 56.20 6.08
C ALA A 407 44.94 55.78 6.28
N LYS A 408 45.29 54.51 5.97
CA LYS A 408 46.68 54.04 5.99
C LYS A 408 47.57 54.72 4.95
N ALA A 409 47.02 55.03 3.78
CA ALA A 409 47.75 55.79 2.76
C ALA A 409 48.00 57.23 3.23
N ALA A 410 46.99 57.87 3.84
CA ALA A 410 47.12 59.19 4.44
C ALA A 410 48.15 59.20 5.60
N GLU A 411 48.15 58.17 6.46
CA GLU A 411 49.14 57.99 7.53
C GLU A 411 50.57 57.92 6.96
N LYS A 412 50.81 57.12 5.91
CA LYS A 412 52.11 57.05 5.25
C LYS A 412 52.55 58.39 4.66
N LEU A 413 51.63 59.15 4.06
CA LEU A 413 51.92 60.49 3.55
C LEU A 413 52.25 61.46 4.68
N ALA A 414 51.51 61.42 5.79
CA ALA A 414 51.80 62.24 6.97
C ALA A 414 53.18 61.90 7.57
N LEU A 415 53.52 60.61 7.71
CA LEU A 415 54.84 60.17 8.15
C LEU A 415 55.96 60.64 7.21
N ALA A 416 55.76 60.55 5.90
CA ALA A 416 56.73 61.06 4.92
C ALA A 416 56.91 62.58 5.02
N ALA A 417 55.82 63.33 5.23
CA ALA A 417 55.88 64.78 5.45
C ALA A 417 56.59 65.13 6.76
N MET A 418 56.36 64.37 7.84
CA MET A 418 57.07 64.54 9.11
C MET A 418 58.58 64.29 8.95
N ASN A 419 58.97 63.20 8.29
CA ASN A 419 60.39 62.92 8.04
C ASN A 419 61.05 63.99 7.15
N ALA A 420 60.35 64.47 6.12
CA ALA A 420 60.85 65.56 5.27
C ALA A 420 61.01 66.88 6.06
N LEU A 421 60.09 67.17 6.99
CA LEU A 421 60.21 68.31 7.89
C LEU A 421 61.41 68.14 8.83
N GLU A 422 61.56 66.98 9.47
CA GLU A 422 62.68 66.67 10.36
C GLU A 422 64.03 66.74 9.63
N GLU A 423 64.12 66.22 8.41
CA GLU A 423 65.31 66.35 7.56
C GLU A 423 65.59 67.82 7.20
N SER A 424 64.55 68.62 6.91
CA SER A 424 64.69 70.06 6.63
C SER A 424 65.11 70.86 7.87
N GLU A 425 64.59 70.53 9.05
CA GLU A 425 64.99 71.12 10.33
C GLU A 425 66.40 70.68 10.74
N SER A 426 66.77 69.43 10.47
CA SER A 426 68.12 68.89 10.69
C SER A 426 69.15 69.53 9.75
N ALA A 427 68.79 69.76 8.48
CA ALA A 427 69.58 70.51 7.51
C ALA A 427 69.71 71.99 7.91
N ARG A 428 68.66 72.58 8.51
CA ARG A 428 68.68 73.94 9.09
C ARG A 428 69.53 74.01 10.36
N LYS A 429 69.51 72.97 11.22
CA LYS A 429 70.36 72.82 12.41
C LYS A 429 71.86 72.74 12.09
N ASN A 430 72.23 72.28 10.89
CA ASN A 430 73.61 72.29 10.41
C ASN A 430 74.07 73.63 9.81
N LYS A 431 73.19 74.64 9.75
CA LYS A 431 73.52 76.01 9.32
C LYS A 431 72.80 77.07 10.17
N GLU A 432 72.78 76.93 11.49
CA GLU A 432 72.40 78.07 12.36
C GLU A 432 72.75 77.78 13.82
N TRP A 433 74.04 77.95 14.17
CA TRP A 433 74.35 78.51 15.48
C TRP A 433 74.17 80.02 15.31
N ASP A 434 73.02 80.54 15.76
CA ASP A 434 72.79 81.90 16.27
C ASP A 434 71.32 82.33 16.05
N SER A 435 70.42 82.02 17.00
CA SER A 435 69.28 82.85 17.47
C SER A 435 68.19 82.02 18.16
N PRO A 436 67.44 82.57 19.15
CA PRO A 436 66.70 81.79 20.12
C PRO A 436 65.42 81.18 19.54
N THR A 437 65.24 79.88 19.77
CA THR A 437 64.08 79.03 19.45
C THR A 437 62.83 79.42 20.25
N GLY A 438 62.30 80.62 20.03
CA GLY A 438 61.05 81.07 20.62
C GLY A 438 60.23 81.90 19.65
N VAL A 439 59.21 81.29 19.04
CA VAL A 439 58.16 82.02 18.31
C VAL A 439 57.42 82.88 19.35
N LYS A 440 57.62 84.19 19.31
CA LYS A 440 56.89 85.15 20.14
C LYS A 440 55.52 85.39 19.50
N ILE A 441 54.53 84.61 19.93
CA ILE A 441 53.12 84.82 19.60
C ILE A 441 52.64 86.03 20.41
N SER A 442 51.87 86.94 19.81
CA SER A 442 51.30 88.07 20.56
C SER A 442 50.28 87.56 21.59
N LEU A 443 50.06 88.33 22.66
CA LEU A 443 49.18 87.91 23.76
C LEU A 443 47.74 87.65 23.25
N GLU A 444 47.22 88.51 22.37
CA GLU A 444 45.95 88.33 21.67
C GLU A 444 45.90 87.02 20.85
N GLU A 445 46.92 86.74 20.03
CA GLU A 445 46.97 85.51 19.22
C GLU A 445 47.04 84.25 20.11
N TYR A 446 47.75 84.30 21.24
CA TYR A 446 47.75 83.20 22.21
C TYR A 446 46.35 82.95 22.79
N TYR A 447 45.60 84.01 23.15
CA TYR A 447 44.24 83.87 23.66
C TYR A 447 43.27 83.37 22.58
N GLU A 448 43.41 83.80 21.33
CA GLU A 448 42.57 83.31 20.22
C GLU A 448 42.84 81.83 19.91
N LEU A 449 44.11 81.43 19.79
CA LEU A 449 44.45 80.01 19.60
C LEU A 449 44.05 79.16 20.80
N SER A 450 44.23 79.64 22.03
CA SER A 450 43.81 78.95 23.25
C SER A 450 42.28 78.79 23.31
N LYS A 451 41.53 79.81 22.93
CA LYS A 451 40.07 79.74 22.84
C LYS A 451 39.61 78.77 21.75
N GLN A 452 40.28 78.76 20.59
CA GLN A 452 39.95 77.86 19.49
C GLN A 452 40.27 76.40 19.82
N THR A 453 41.40 76.15 20.51
CA THR A 453 41.74 74.80 20.99
C THR A 453 40.77 74.33 22.06
N HIS A 454 40.40 75.17 23.03
CA HIS A 454 39.41 74.82 24.04
C HIS A 454 38.02 74.55 23.44
N ALA A 455 37.59 75.32 22.44
CA ALA A 455 36.32 75.09 21.75
C ALA A 455 36.33 73.77 20.95
N ALA A 456 37.44 73.45 20.28
CA ALA A 456 37.60 72.18 19.57
C ALA A 456 37.67 70.98 20.54
N GLU A 457 38.29 71.16 21.71
CA GLU A 457 38.33 70.17 22.78
C GLU A 457 36.94 69.92 23.37
N GLU A 458 36.16 70.97 23.64
CA GLU A 458 34.76 70.83 24.08
C GLU A 458 33.90 70.10 23.06
N GLU A 459 34.06 70.39 21.76
CA GLU A 459 33.34 69.70 20.70
C GLU A 459 33.77 68.22 20.61
N ALA A 460 35.06 67.92 20.73
CA ALA A 460 35.57 66.55 20.77
C ALA A 460 35.03 65.79 22.00
N ASN A 461 35.05 66.40 23.18
CA ASN A 461 34.52 65.84 24.41
C ASN A 461 33.01 65.59 24.31
N ALA A 462 32.26 66.49 23.67
CA ALA A 462 30.83 66.30 23.41
C ALA A 462 30.58 65.10 22.47
N ARG A 463 31.39 64.92 21.43
CA ARG A 463 31.31 63.74 20.53
C ARG A 463 31.66 62.45 21.26
N ILE A 464 32.70 62.47 22.11
CA ILE A 464 33.08 61.32 22.93
C ILE A 464 31.94 60.96 23.89
N ALA A 465 31.34 61.93 24.57
CA ALA A 465 30.20 61.70 25.47
C ALA A 465 28.98 61.12 24.73
N ALA A 466 28.68 61.61 23.52
CA ALA A 466 27.62 61.07 22.69
C ALA A 466 27.90 59.62 22.26
N ALA A 467 29.13 59.30 21.87
CA ALA A 467 29.55 57.95 21.52
C ALA A 467 29.48 57.01 22.74
N MET A 468 29.93 57.46 23.92
CA MET A 468 29.82 56.70 25.17
C MET A 468 28.36 56.42 25.53
N SER A 469 27.46 57.39 25.37
CA SER A 469 26.03 57.18 25.59
C SER A 469 25.43 56.13 24.65
N GLN A 470 25.83 56.12 23.37
CA GLN A 470 25.40 55.08 22.42
C GLN A 470 25.94 53.69 22.79
N ILE A 471 27.19 53.62 23.26
CA ILE A 471 27.80 52.38 23.74
C ILE A 471 27.04 51.85 24.96
N ASP A 472 26.67 52.71 25.91
CA ASP A 472 25.93 52.29 27.11
C ASP A 472 24.53 51.78 26.76
N VAL A 473 23.83 52.44 25.81
CA VAL A 473 22.54 51.95 25.28
C VAL A 473 22.70 50.60 24.58
N ALA A 474 23.75 50.42 23.78
CA ALA A 474 24.04 49.16 23.11
C ALA A 474 24.31 48.04 24.12
N LYS A 475 25.14 48.28 25.14
CA LYS A 475 25.42 47.32 26.23
C LYS A 475 24.18 46.93 27.00
N GLU A 476 23.30 47.89 27.31
CA GLU A 476 22.04 47.58 27.99
C GLU A 476 21.12 46.71 27.11
N SER A 477 21.10 46.96 25.79
CA SER A 477 20.33 46.15 24.84
C SER A 477 20.89 44.73 24.69
N GLU A 478 22.22 44.58 24.71
CA GLU A 478 22.91 43.29 24.72
C GLU A 478 22.57 42.49 25.97
N LEU A 479 22.68 43.10 27.16
CA LEU A 479 22.31 42.45 28.43
C LEU A 479 20.84 42.01 28.45
N LYS A 480 19.93 42.83 27.92
CA LYS A 480 18.51 42.45 27.78
C LYS A 480 18.31 41.28 26.82
N SER A 481 19.09 41.20 25.74
CA SER A 481 19.05 40.08 24.79
C SER A 481 19.60 38.80 25.42
N MET A 482 20.75 38.89 26.10
CA MET A 482 21.38 37.78 26.81
C MET A 482 20.46 37.19 27.88
N LYS A 483 19.78 38.05 28.66
CA LYS A 483 18.79 37.60 29.64
C LYS A 483 17.61 36.83 29.00
N LYS A 484 17.09 37.32 27.86
CA LYS A 484 16.04 36.60 27.12
C LYS A 484 16.51 35.24 26.59
N LEU A 485 17.75 35.16 26.13
CA LEU A 485 18.36 33.92 25.68
C LEU A 485 18.49 32.92 26.83
N GLU A 486 18.92 33.38 28.01
CA GLU A 486 18.99 32.57 29.22
C GLU A 486 17.61 32.04 29.63
N ASP A 487 16.58 32.87 29.63
CA ASP A 487 15.20 32.45 29.94
C ASP A 487 14.69 31.37 28.97
N VAL A 488 14.97 31.52 27.66
CA VAL A 488 14.60 30.51 26.64
C VAL A 488 15.36 29.21 26.86
N ASN A 489 16.66 29.28 27.20
CA ASN A 489 17.46 28.09 27.51
C ASN A 489 16.95 27.37 28.76
N GLN A 490 16.53 28.09 29.79
CA GLN A 490 15.90 27.50 30.98
C GLN A 490 14.57 26.80 30.63
N GLN A 491 13.73 27.42 29.80
CA GLN A 491 12.49 26.79 29.33
C GLN A 491 12.75 25.54 28.47
N LEU A 492 13.76 25.58 27.60
CA LEU A 492 14.16 24.44 26.79
C LEU A 492 14.66 23.29 27.67
N ALA A 493 15.50 23.59 28.67
CA ALA A 493 15.96 22.61 29.65
C ALA A 493 14.77 21.98 30.43
N GLY A 494 13.79 22.80 30.82
CA GLY A 494 12.56 22.32 31.47
C GLY A 494 11.75 21.39 30.57
N LYS A 495 11.54 21.76 29.29
CA LYS A 495 10.85 20.91 28.30
C LYS A 495 11.61 19.62 28.02
N LYS A 496 12.95 19.67 27.95
CA LYS A 496 13.79 18.49 27.75
C LYS A 496 13.65 17.50 28.91
N LYS A 497 13.69 17.98 30.15
CA LYS A 497 13.45 17.14 31.34
C LYS A 497 12.05 16.55 31.34
N ALA A 498 11.03 17.34 31.00
CA ALA A 498 9.66 16.84 30.90
C ALA A 498 9.53 15.73 29.84
N LEU A 499 10.15 15.92 28.66
CA LEU A 499 10.20 14.91 27.60
C LEU A 499 10.91 13.63 28.07
N GLU A 500 12.07 13.76 28.71
CA GLU A 500 12.83 12.62 29.26
C GLU A 500 11.99 11.81 30.26
N THR A 501 11.29 12.48 31.19
CA THR A 501 10.39 11.80 32.13
C THR A 501 9.18 11.14 31.45
N ALA A 502 8.66 11.73 30.35
CA ALA A 502 7.56 11.14 29.59
C ALA A 502 8.01 9.90 28.83
N VAL A 503 9.21 9.93 28.24
CA VAL A 503 9.83 8.78 27.57
C VAL A 503 10.08 7.65 28.58
N GLN A 504 10.67 7.94 29.73
CA GLN A 504 10.90 6.93 30.77
C GLN A 504 9.59 6.27 31.23
N LYS A 505 8.52 7.05 31.43
CA LYS A 505 7.20 6.50 31.77
C LYS A 505 6.60 5.63 30.66
N ALA A 506 6.80 6.01 29.40
CA ALA A 506 6.34 5.21 28.26
C ALA A 506 7.11 3.88 28.17
N GLU A 507 8.42 3.90 28.44
CA GLU A 507 9.25 2.69 28.51
C GLU A 507 8.83 1.78 29.68
N GLU A 508 8.60 2.35 30.87
CA GLU A 508 8.09 1.61 32.03
C GLU A 508 6.72 0.97 31.73
N ALA A 509 5.81 1.69 31.06
CA ALA A 509 4.52 1.16 30.64
C ALA A 509 4.66 0.03 29.60
N LYS A 510 5.56 0.18 28.62
CA LYS A 510 5.88 -0.88 27.64
C LYS A 510 6.49 -2.10 28.32
N GLY A 511 7.39 -1.91 29.28
CA GLY A 511 7.95 -2.97 30.11
C GLY A 511 6.88 -3.70 30.91
N GLY A 512 5.95 -2.96 31.52
CA GLY A 512 4.78 -3.51 32.21
C GLY A 512 3.87 -4.34 31.29
N LYS A 513 3.56 -3.83 30.08
CA LYS A 513 2.79 -4.56 29.07
C LYS A 513 3.46 -5.89 28.69
N LEU A 514 4.77 -5.87 28.43
CA LEU A 514 5.54 -7.07 28.09
C LEU A 514 5.56 -8.08 29.25
N ALA A 515 5.69 -7.62 30.49
CA ALA A 515 5.65 -8.49 31.67
C ALA A 515 4.28 -9.19 31.82
N VAL A 516 3.18 -8.45 31.66
CA VAL A 516 1.82 -9.03 31.68
C VAL A 516 1.62 -10.02 30.53
N GLU A 517 2.12 -9.70 29.33
CA GLU A 517 2.03 -10.60 28.19
C GLU A 517 2.83 -11.90 28.40
N GLN A 518 4.02 -11.82 29.01
CA GLN A 518 4.80 -12.99 29.38
C GLN A 518 4.07 -13.87 30.39
N GLU A 519 3.45 -13.30 31.42
CA GLU A 519 2.63 -14.05 32.36
C GLU A 519 1.41 -14.68 31.68
N LEU A 520 0.74 -13.97 30.76
CA LEU A 520 -0.37 -14.54 29.97
C LEU A 520 0.07 -15.69 29.06
N ARG A 521 1.31 -15.67 28.52
CA ARG A 521 1.86 -16.81 27.78
C ARG A 521 2.06 -18.02 28.70
N LYS A 522 2.67 -17.84 29.88
CA LYS A 522 2.81 -18.90 30.89
C LYS A 522 1.46 -19.44 31.34
N TRP A 523 0.47 -18.58 31.57
CA TRP A 523 -0.90 -18.99 31.91
C TRP A 523 -1.56 -19.80 30.80
N ARG A 524 -1.37 -19.41 29.52
CA ARG A 524 -1.86 -20.18 28.37
C ARG A 524 -1.21 -21.56 28.30
N GLU A 525 0.10 -21.65 28.49
CA GLU A 525 0.84 -22.92 28.53
C GLU A 525 0.36 -23.84 29.66
N VAL A 526 0.23 -23.31 30.88
CA VAL A 526 -0.28 -24.06 32.05
C VAL A 526 -1.72 -24.52 31.82
N HIS A 527 -2.58 -23.67 31.23
CA HIS A 527 -3.96 -24.02 30.94
C HIS A 527 -4.07 -25.08 29.84
N GLU A 528 -3.21 -25.01 28.82
CA GLU A 528 -3.16 -25.99 27.74
C GLU A 528 -2.65 -27.35 28.23
N GLU A 529 -1.65 -27.36 29.11
CA GLU A 529 -1.19 -28.57 29.78
C GLU A 529 -2.28 -29.19 30.68
N ARG A 530 -3.02 -28.35 31.42
CA ARG A 530 -4.17 -28.82 32.22
C ARG A 530 -5.29 -29.38 31.35
N ARG A 531 -5.52 -28.81 30.16
CA ARG A 531 -6.48 -29.34 29.18
C ARG A 531 -6.03 -30.69 28.64
N ARG A 532 -4.75 -30.86 28.30
CA ARG A 532 -4.18 -32.16 27.88
C ARG A 532 -4.29 -33.23 28.97
N ILE A 533 -4.03 -32.87 30.23
CA ILE A 533 -4.22 -33.77 31.38
C ILE A 533 -5.71 -34.11 31.55
N SER A 534 -6.61 -33.13 31.43
CA SER A 534 -8.06 -33.36 31.52
C SER A 534 -8.61 -34.18 30.33
N GLU A 535 -8.07 -34.03 29.14
CA GLU A 535 -8.42 -34.81 27.94
C GLU A 535 -7.91 -36.26 28.05
N SER A 536 -6.81 -36.50 28.78
CA SER A 536 -6.35 -37.86 29.12
C SER A 536 -7.20 -38.55 30.20
N VAL A 537 -7.87 -37.78 31.06
CA VAL A 537 -8.74 -38.29 32.15
C VAL A 537 -10.19 -38.45 31.71
N ASN A 538 -10.59 -37.88 30.57
CA ASN A 538 -11.98 -37.93 30.08
C ASN A 538 -12.25 -39.05 29.04
N ARG A 539 -11.69 -40.24 29.28
CA ARG A 539 -12.41 -41.50 28.98
C ARG A 539 -13.01 -41.98 30.30
N ASN A 540 -14.16 -41.43 30.69
CA ASN A 540 -15.26 -42.11 31.39
C ASN A 540 -16.21 -41.10 32.06
N SER A 541 -17.49 -41.22 31.67
CA SER A 541 -18.70 -40.77 32.37
C SER A 541 -19.01 -39.28 32.48
N CYS A 542 -20.09 -38.88 31.79
CA CYS A 542 -21.00 -37.82 32.25
C CYS A 542 -21.79 -38.33 33.47
N PRO A 543 -22.34 -37.47 34.36
CA PRO A 543 -23.70 -36.95 34.10
C PRO A 543 -23.97 -35.51 34.57
N ARG A 544 -25.06 -34.96 34.01
CA ARG A 544 -25.83 -33.75 34.36
C ARG A 544 -25.88 -33.42 35.87
N LEU A 545 -26.02 -32.13 36.21
CA LEU A 545 -27.04 -31.58 37.14
C LEU A 545 -27.08 -30.03 37.13
N SER A 546 -28.27 -29.50 37.37
CA SER A 546 -28.76 -28.11 37.39
C SER A 546 -28.48 -27.34 38.69
N PHE A 547 -28.49 -25.99 38.66
CA PHE A 547 -28.98 -25.03 39.70
C PHE A 547 -28.70 -23.57 39.22
N GLU A 548 -29.69 -22.78 38.78
CA GLU A 548 -30.57 -21.84 39.52
C GLU A 548 -29.95 -20.48 39.96
N ASP A 549 -30.27 -19.44 39.18
CA ASP A 549 -30.98 -18.20 39.53
C ASP A 549 -30.60 -17.36 40.80
N ARG A 550 -30.17 -16.10 40.60
CA ARG A 550 -30.55 -14.94 41.46
C ARG A 550 -30.09 -13.55 40.94
N LYS A 551 -31.06 -12.83 40.38
CA LYS A 551 -31.49 -11.41 40.56
C LYS A 551 -30.47 -10.30 40.93
N GLU A 552 -30.42 -9.34 40.02
CA GLU A 552 -30.43 -7.87 40.09
C GLU A 552 -30.57 -7.18 41.48
N HIS A 553 -29.78 -6.12 41.67
CA HIS A 553 -30.25 -4.87 42.29
C HIS A 553 -29.56 -3.64 41.68
N ASP A 554 -30.41 -2.79 41.11
CA ASP A 554 -30.17 -1.39 40.73
C ASP A 554 -29.86 -0.49 41.94
N ALA A 555 -28.92 0.45 41.76
CA ALA A 555 -28.98 1.77 42.40
C ALA A 555 -28.09 2.76 41.63
N SER A 556 -28.75 3.62 40.85
CA SER A 556 -28.17 4.79 40.18
C SER A 556 -28.22 6.05 41.08
N ILE A 557 -27.47 7.10 40.65
CA ILE A 557 -27.67 8.56 40.87
C ILE A 557 -26.81 9.19 42.03
N LEU A 558 -25.99 10.27 41.90
CA LEU A 558 -25.92 11.42 40.97
C LEU A 558 -24.51 12.13 40.91
N HIS A 559 -24.13 12.56 39.69
CA HIS A 559 -23.35 13.72 39.17
C HIS A 559 -22.15 14.41 39.88
N HIS A 560 -21.05 14.61 39.11
CA HIS A 560 -20.85 15.83 38.29
C HIS A 560 -19.68 15.78 37.27
N ARG A 561 -20.04 16.09 36.01
CA ARG A 561 -19.34 16.95 35.01
C ARG A 561 -18.14 16.41 34.18
N SER A 562 -18.44 16.13 32.91
CA SER A 562 -17.62 16.00 31.68
C SER A 562 -16.67 17.21 31.42
N PRO A 563 -15.79 17.26 30.37
CA PRO A 563 -15.74 16.40 29.17
C PRO A 563 -14.35 16.03 28.55
N LYS A 564 -14.39 14.94 27.76
CA LYS A 564 -13.69 14.64 26.48
C LYS A 564 -12.21 15.01 26.29
N GLY A 565 -11.43 13.97 25.95
CA GLY A 565 -10.19 14.09 25.16
C GLY A 565 -9.76 12.72 24.65
N ASN A 566 -10.05 12.43 23.37
CA ASN A 566 -9.45 11.33 22.61
C ASN A 566 -7.94 11.54 22.52
N VAL A 567 -7.13 10.52 22.82
CA VAL A 567 -5.78 10.37 22.26
C VAL A 567 -5.60 8.92 21.86
N HIS A 568 -5.56 8.73 20.54
CA HIS A 568 -5.08 7.55 19.86
C HIS A 568 -3.57 7.52 20.00
N GLU A 569 -3.05 6.38 20.47
CA GLU A 569 -1.64 6.03 20.32
C GLU A 569 -1.35 5.75 18.85
N SER A 570 -0.38 6.46 18.28
CA SER A 570 0.37 5.95 17.14
C SER A 570 1.84 6.27 17.34
N ASN A 571 2.63 5.20 17.29
CA ASN A 571 4.07 5.24 17.39
C ASN A 571 4.68 5.87 16.14
N HIS A 572 5.80 6.54 16.41
CA HIS A 572 6.79 7.00 15.46
C HIS A 572 7.34 5.86 14.60
N GLU A 573 7.54 6.13 13.31
CA GLU A 573 8.79 5.82 12.63
C GLU A 573 9.04 6.80 11.47
N ASN A 574 10.32 6.85 11.09
CA ASN A 574 11.04 7.98 10.52
C ASN A 574 10.84 8.16 8.98
N PRO A 575 11.39 9.26 8.40
CA PRO A 575 10.97 9.83 7.12
C PRO A 575 11.80 9.40 5.89
N PHE A 576 11.09 9.37 4.74
CA PHE A 576 11.47 9.75 3.36
C PHE A 576 12.74 9.09 2.75
N THR A 577 12.68 8.56 1.52
CA THR A 577 12.51 9.38 0.31
C THR A 577 11.83 8.68 -0.87
N GLN A 578 10.90 9.42 -1.43
CA GLN A 578 10.28 9.30 -2.75
C GLN A 578 11.09 10.14 -3.76
N GLU A 579 11.18 9.66 -5.00
CA GLU A 579 11.07 10.38 -6.30
C GLU A 579 11.86 9.57 -7.37
N GLY A 580 11.40 9.35 -8.60
CA GLY A 580 10.35 10.02 -9.37
C GLY A 580 10.86 10.32 -10.79
N SER A 581 10.68 9.37 -11.70
CA SER A 581 10.33 9.44 -13.15
C SER A 581 10.71 10.65 -14.06
N VAL A 582 11.48 10.35 -15.12
CA VAL A 582 11.25 10.54 -16.60
C VAL A 582 11.28 11.93 -17.29
N GLU A 583 12.30 12.09 -18.16
CA GLU A 583 12.44 12.57 -19.58
C GLU A 583 11.89 13.93 -20.09
N HIS A 584 12.76 14.76 -20.72
CA HIS A 584 13.10 14.73 -22.17
C HIS A 584 14.19 15.78 -22.56
N GLU A 585 15.09 15.36 -23.48
CA GLU A 585 16.18 16.05 -24.23
C GLU A 585 15.72 17.26 -25.12
N PRO A 586 16.60 18.18 -25.62
CA PRO A 586 17.79 17.84 -26.44
C PRO A 586 19.08 18.71 -26.43
N SER A 587 20.21 18.02 -26.66
CA SER A 587 21.36 18.29 -27.58
C SER A 587 22.33 19.52 -27.49
N LEU A 588 23.61 19.16 -27.72
CA LEU A 588 24.81 19.86 -28.27
C LEU A 588 25.92 20.48 -27.36
N GLU A 589 27.09 19.84 -27.49
CA GLU A 589 28.52 20.25 -27.43
C GLU A 589 28.96 21.64 -26.92
N ALA A 590 29.92 21.66 -25.96
CA ALA A 590 31.23 22.36 -26.10
C ALA A 590 32.07 22.37 -24.79
N THR A 591 33.29 21.83 -24.88
CA THR A 591 34.58 22.19 -24.24
C THR A 591 34.69 22.89 -22.87
N LYS A 592 35.53 22.26 -22.02
CA LYS A 592 36.59 22.84 -21.15
C LYS A 592 36.19 23.85 -20.05
N THR A 593 36.43 23.47 -18.78
CA THR A 593 37.52 23.96 -17.90
C THR A 593 37.18 23.77 -16.43
N THR A 594 38.24 23.47 -15.68
CA THR A 594 38.31 23.34 -14.22
C THR A 594 37.84 24.58 -13.46
N LYS A 595 37.17 24.38 -12.31
CA LYS A 595 37.37 25.19 -11.09
C LYS A 595 36.69 24.55 -9.87
N LYS A 596 37.54 24.14 -8.92
CA LYS A 596 37.20 23.75 -7.55
C LYS A 596 36.47 24.90 -6.84
N LYS A 597 35.39 24.62 -6.12
CA LYS A 597 34.93 25.46 -5.00
C LYS A 597 34.69 24.60 -3.76
N ARG A 598 35.30 25.06 -2.66
CA ARG A 598 35.34 24.46 -1.34
C ARG A 598 33.93 24.32 -0.75
N ARG A 599 33.66 23.17 -0.13
CA ARG A 599 32.55 22.98 0.81
C ARG A 599 32.90 23.71 2.11
N SER A 600 32.08 24.67 2.51
CA SER A 600 32.09 25.23 3.87
C SER A 600 31.01 24.57 4.70
N PHE A 601 31.43 23.89 5.77
CA PHE A 601 30.61 23.45 6.88
C PHE A 601 30.22 24.65 7.73
N PHE A 602 28.92 24.93 7.90
CA PHE A 602 28.35 25.52 9.13
C PHE A 602 26.85 25.16 9.25
N PRO A 603 26.34 24.88 10.47
CA PRO A 603 24.96 24.49 10.70
C PRO A 603 24.01 25.68 10.71
N ARG A 604 22.88 25.54 10.01
CA ARG A 604 21.84 26.56 9.84
C ARG A 604 20.84 26.47 11.00
N ILE A 605 20.85 27.46 11.89
CA ILE A 605 19.86 27.64 12.96
C ILE A 605 18.65 28.36 12.36
N PHE A 606 17.46 27.76 12.45
CA PHE A 606 16.19 28.41 12.14
C PHE A 606 15.70 29.21 13.34
N MET A 607 15.35 30.49 13.15
CA MET A 607 14.67 31.34 14.13
C MET A 607 13.35 31.83 13.54
N PHE A 608 12.24 31.29 14.05
CA PHE A 608 10.90 31.84 13.89
C PHE A 608 10.66 32.90 14.96
N LEU A 609 10.28 34.14 14.57
CA LEU A 609 9.58 35.07 15.46
C LEU A 609 8.43 35.81 14.77
N ALA A 610 7.23 35.33 15.13
CA ALA A 610 6.02 36.07 15.49
C ALA A 610 5.80 37.51 14.97
N ARG A 611 4.82 37.62 14.07
CA ARG A 611 4.02 38.81 13.74
C ARG A 611 3.26 39.32 14.97
N LYS A 612 3.53 40.56 15.42
CA LYS A 612 2.69 41.27 16.41
C LYS A 612 1.98 42.45 15.75
N LYS A 613 0.65 42.49 15.92
CA LYS A 613 -0.29 43.54 15.52
C LYS A 613 0.07 44.88 16.17
N SER A 614 0.02 45.98 15.42
CA SER A 614 -0.09 47.34 15.95
C SER A 614 -1.54 47.83 15.83
N SER A 615 -2.06 48.29 16.96
CA SER A 615 -3.28 49.08 17.12
C SER A 615 -2.97 50.56 16.98
N LYS A 616 -3.96 51.33 16.49
CA LYS A 616 -4.29 52.76 16.74
C LYS A 616 -3.51 53.42 17.91
N THR A 617 -3.08 54.69 17.88
CA THR A 617 -3.77 55.94 17.52
C THR A 617 -2.80 57.13 17.61
N ALA A 618 -3.20 58.26 16.98
CA ALA A 618 -2.67 59.64 17.00
C ALA A 618 -1.52 59.92 16.02
#